data_AF-A0A3B0S7M0-F1
#
_entry.id   AF-A0A3B0S7M0-F1
#
_cell.length_a   1.000
_cell.length_b   1.000
_cell.length_c   1.000
_cell.angle_alpha   90.00
_cell.angle_beta   90.00
_cell.angle_gamma   90.00
#
_symmetry.space_group_name_H-M   'P 1'
#
loop_
_entity.id
_entity.type
_entity.pdbx_description
1 polymer ?
#
loop_
_entity_poly.entity_id
_entity_poly.type
_entity_poly.pdbx_seq_one_letter_code
_entity_poly.pdbx_strand_id
1 'polypeptide(L)' 'MSEACQLYLITPPQIADLARFADRLTAALDAGAIACIQLRLKAEDGGAPADDDVLAAADALLPIARK' A
#
# COMPACT_ATOMS: atom_id res chain seq x y z
N MET A 1 -14.09 -22.96 -13.85
CA MET A 1 -14.29 -21.53 -13.52
C MET A 1 -12.98 -20.83 -13.82
N SER A 2 -12.93 -19.86 -14.74
CA SER A 2 -11.70 -19.07 -14.91
C SER A 2 -11.63 -18.11 -13.73
N GLU A 3 -10.60 -18.22 -12.90
CA GLU A 3 -10.32 -17.15 -11.94
C GLU A 3 -10.08 -15.86 -12.73
N ALA A 4 -10.85 -14.82 -12.42
CA ALA A 4 -10.65 -13.51 -13.04
C ALA A 4 -9.25 -13.02 -12.66
N CYS A 5 -8.51 -12.47 -13.63
CA CYS A 5 -7.21 -11.86 -13.37
C CYS A 5 -7.40 -10.75 -12.30
N GLN A 6 -6.68 -10.88 -11.18
CA GLN A 6 -6.70 -9.89 -10.10
C GLN A 6 -5.41 -9.07 -10.11
N LEU A 7 -5.49 -7.85 -9.61
CA LEU A 7 -4.38 -6.91 -9.56
C LEU A 7 -3.54 -7.12 -8.30
N TYR A 8 -2.22 -7.03 -8.47
CA TYR A 8 -1.25 -6.93 -7.38
C TYR A 8 -0.71 -5.51 -7.32
N LEU A 9 -0.99 -4.80 -6.23
CA LEU A 9 -0.57 -3.41 -6.05
C LEU A 9 0.75 -3.32 -5.28
N ILE A 10 1.60 -2.37 -5.66
CA ILE A 10 2.85 -2.06 -4.96
C ILE A 10 2.82 -0.57 -4.63
N THR A 11 3.15 -0.21 -3.39
CA THR A 11 3.22 1.21 -3.00
C THR A 11 4.36 1.93 -3.73
N PRO A 12 4.27 3.26 -3.88
CA PRO A 12 5.44 4.05 -4.22
C PRO A 12 6.58 3.80 -3.20
N PRO A 13 7.85 4.02 -3.59
CA PRO A 13 8.99 3.88 -2.69
C PRO A 13 8.93 4.87 -1.51
N GLN A 14 8.24 5.99 -1.67
CA GLN A 14 8.06 7.01 -0.63
C GLN A 14 6.62 7.51 -0.67
N ILE A 15 6.04 7.75 0.50
CA ILE A 15 4.67 8.25 0.65
C ILE A 15 4.74 9.57 1.40
N ALA A 16 4.71 10.70 0.67
CA ALA A 16 4.83 12.02 1.27
C ALA A 16 3.62 12.41 2.14
N ASP A 17 2.42 11.95 1.77
CA ASP A 17 1.18 12.19 2.49
C ASP A 17 0.44 10.86 2.67
N LEU A 18 0.60 10.27 3.86
CA LEU A 18 0.08 8.96 4.19
C LEU A 18 -1.45 8.94 4.29
N ALA A 19 -2.05 10.02 4.80
CA ALA A 19 -3.50 10.14 4.93
C ALA A 19 -4.17 10.20 3.55
N ARG A 20 -3.67 11.07 2.67
CA ARG A 20 -4.17 11.14 1.30
C ARG A 20 -3.93 9.85 0.51
N PHE A 21 -2.83 9.15 0.77
CA PHE A 21 -2.58 7.85 0.16
C PHE A 21 -3.58 6.79 0.66
N ALA A 22 -3.92 6.78 1.95
CA ALA A 22 -4.90 5.88 2.54
C ALA A 22 -6.30 6.05 1.92
N ASP A 23 -6.74 7.29 1.69
CA ASP A 23 -8.01 7.58 1.00
C ASP A 23 -8.03 7.00 -0.42
N ARG A 24 -6.94 7.21 -1.16
CA ARG A 24 -6.77 6.64 -2.51
C ARG A 24 -6.74 5.12 -2.51
N LEU A 25 -6.05 4.52 -1.54
CA LEU A 25 -5.96 3.07 -1.42
C LEU A 25 -7.35 2.48 -1.16
N THR A 26 -8.12 3.10 -0.26
CA THR A 26 -9.51 2.71 0.01
C THR A 26 -10.34 2.73 -1.27
N ALA A 27 -10.32 3.84 -2.00
CA ALA A 27 -11.03 3.97 -3.27
C ALA A 27 -10.58 2.94 -4.33
N ALA A 28 -9.29 2.60 -4.35
CA ALA A 28 -8.76 1.58 -5.26
C ALA A 28 -9.26 0.18 -4.90
N LEU A 29 -9.20 -0.21 -3.62
CA LEU A 29 -9.70 -1.50 -3.14
C LEU A 29 -11.20 -1.65 -3.36
N ASP A 30 -11.97 -0.58 -3.15
CA ASP A 30 -13.42 -0.56 -3.38
C ASP A 30 -13.79 -0.67 -4.89
N ALA A 31 -12.86 -0.37 -5.79
CA ALA A 31 -13.10 -0.38 -7.24
C ALA A 31 -13.06 -1.78 -7.89
N GLY A 32 -12.60 -2.83 -7.19
CA GLY A 32 -12.73 -4.20 -7.66
C GLY A 32 -11.47 -5.06 -7.53
N ALA A 33 -11.25 -5.94 -8.52
CA ALA A 33 -10.42 -7.16 -8.46
C ALA A 33 -8.94 -6.92 -8.09
N ILE A 34 -8.65 -6.69 -6.82
CA ILE A 34 -7.31 -6.57 -6.23
C ILE A 34 -7.10 -7.75 -5.29
N ALA A 35 -6.03 -8.51 -5.52
CA ALA A 35 -5.70 -9.68 -4.71
C ALA A 35 -4.96 -9.28 -3.43
N CYS A 36 -4.04 -8.33 -3.55
CA CYS A 36 -3.16 -7.92 -2.46
C CYS A 36 -2.44 -6.61 -2.76
N ILE A 37 -1.85 -6.05 -1.70
CA ILE A 37 -0.96 -4.90 -1.73
C ILE A 37 0.36 -5.24 -1.05
N GLN A 38 1.48 -4.82 -1.64
CA GLN A 38 2.80 -4.86 -1.03
C GLN A 38 3.23 -3.45 -0.62
N LEU A 39 3.49 -3.28 0.67
CA LEU A 39 4.18 -2.12 1.22
C LEU A 39 5.68 -2.24 0.91
N ARG A 40 6.17 -1.35 0.04
CA ARG A 40 7.57 -1.33 -0.39
C ARG A 40 8.11 0.10 -0.31
N LEU A 41 8.68 0.43 0.85
CA LEU A 41 9.28 1.74 1.10
C LEU A 41 10.80 1.72 0.92
N LYS A 42 11.37 2.88 0.62
CA LYS A 42 12.80 3.15 0.48
C LYS A 42 13.13 4.54 1.01
N ALA A 43 14.33 4.71 1.52
CA ALA A 43 14.89 6.03 1.81
C ALA A 43 15.19 6.80 0.51
N GLU A 44 15.47 8.11 0.64
CA GLU A 44 15.78 9.00 -0.49
C GLU A 44 16.98 8.53 -1.32
N ASP A 45 17.97 7.90 -0.67
CA ASP A 45 19.16 7.32 -1.30
C ASP A 45 18.89 5.96 -1.99
N GLY A 46 17.63 5.49 -1.96
CA GLY A 46 17.21 4.21 -2.51
C GLY A 46 17.53 3.00 -1.63
N GLY A 47 18.10 3.23 -0.45
CA GLY A 47 18.41 2.25 0.59
C GLY A 47 17.19 1.84 1.43
N ALA A 48 17.47 1.25 2.59
CA ALA A 48 16.43 0.84 3.53
C ALA A 48 15.75 2.06 4.15
N PRO A 49 14.41 2.08 4.25
CA PRO A 49 13.69 3.10 5.01
C PRO A 49 13.98 2.97 6.52
N ALA A 50 13.65 4.00 7.30
CA ALA A 50 13.67 3.88 8.76
C ALA A 50 12.53 2.96 9.23
N ASP A 51 12.77 2.18 10.28
CA ASP A 51 11.79 1.24 10.82
C ASP A 51 10.50 1.95 11.25
N ASP A 52 10.61 3.13 11.87
CA ASP A 52 9.46 3.94 12.30
C ASP A 52 8.56 4.35 11.13
N ASP A 53 9.14 4.66 9.96
CA ASP A 53 8.37 5.00 8.76
C ASP A 53 7.59 3.79 8.25
N VAL A 54 8.20 2.59 8.31
CA VAL A 54 7.55 1.34 7.92
C VAL A 54 6.41 1.01 8.88
N LEU A 55 6.63 1.15 10.18
CA LEU A 55 5.61 0.91 11.21
C LEU A 55 4.44 1.88 11.06
N ALA A 56 4.71 3.18 10.92
CA ALA A 56 3.67 4.19 10.73
C ALA A 56 2.83 3.94 9.47
N ALA A 57 3.47 3.60 8.35
CA ALA A 57 2.77 3.24 7.12
C ALA A 57 1.96 1.94 7.28
N ALA A 58 2.51 0.93 7.94
CA ALA A 58 1.82 -0.34 8.18
C ALA A 58 0.58 -0.14 9.07
N ASP A 59 0.69 0.62 10.16
CA ASP A 59 -0.41 0.90 11.07
C ASP A 59 -1.57 1.63 10.38
N ALA A 60 -1.26 2.58 9.48
CA ALA A 60 -2.27 3.29 8.73
C ALA A 60 -2.94 2.43 7.63
N LEU A 61 -2.17 1.58 6.95
CA LEU A 61 -2.63 0.89 5.73
C LEU A 61 -3.13 -0.54 5.98
N LEU A 62 -2.67 -1.24 7.02
CA LEU A 62 -3.11 -2.59 7.34
C LEU A 62 -4.63 -2.69 7.59
N PRO A 63 -5.28 -1.77 8.35
CA PRO A 63 -6.72 -1.83 8.55
C PRO A 63 -7.52 -1.69 7.25
N ILE A 64 -6.97 -0.98 6.27
CA ILE A 64 -7.58 -0.75 4.96
C ILE A 64 -7.44 -2.00 4.08
N ALA A 65 -6.25 -2.62 4.11
CA ALA A 65 -5.93 -3.80 3.30
C ALA A 65 -6.52 -5.12 3.85
N ARG A 66 -6.99 -5.14 5.10
CA ARG A 66 -7.57 -6.32 5.76
C ARG A 66 -9.11 -6.30 5.87
N LYS A 67 -9.77 -5.39 5.18
CA LYS A 67 -11.24 -5.46 4.99
C LYS A 67 -11.64 -6.79 4.37
#